data_AF-A0A519PTE9-F1
#
_entry.id   AF-A0A519PTE9-F1
#
_cell.length_a   1.000
_cell.length_b   1.000
_cell.length_c   1.000
_cell.angle_alpha   90.00
_cell.angle_beta   90.00
_cell.angle_gamma   90.00
#
_symmetry.space_group_name_H-M   'P 1'
#
loop_
_entity.id
_entity.type
_entity.pdbx_description
1 polymer ?
#
loop_
_entity_poly.entity_id
_entity_poly.type
_entity_poly.pdbx_seq_one_letter_code
_entity_poly.pdbx_strand_id
1 'polypeptide(L)'
;MTGAVPALAQTTPAPAAAEGFAQSDASDPYLWLEEVEGERAMEWVRVHNERSLGVLQGDPRYETLHNEALALVESRDRIPSPGFNRDGTIDNFWQDAEHVRGIWRRTTLDSYRTATPAWETILDFDALSAAEGANWVYKGTTCLSPGERLCLVYLSNGGKDATEAREFDSETRSFVDGGF
;
A
#
# COMPACT_ATOMS: atom_id res chain seq x y z
N MET A 1 5.31 -73.38 -16.35
CA MET A 1 4.98 -72.10 -17.02
C MET A 1 4.47 -71.16 -15.97
N THR A 2 5.27 -70.15 -15.58
CA THR A 2 4.83 -68.83 -15.09
C THR A 2 6.10 -68.01 -14.85
N GLY A 3 6.19 -66.86 -15.53
CA GLY A 3 7.44 -66.13 -15.78
C GLY A 3 7.93 -65.26 -14.61
N ALA A 4 9.23 -65.04 -14.59
CA ALA A 4 9.86 -63.97 -13.84
C ALA A 4 9.76 -62.67 -14.65
N VAL A 5 9.18 -61.63 -14.05
CA VAL A 5 9.23 -60.26 -14.59
C VAL A 5 10.38 -59.53 -13.88
N PRO A 6 11.35 -58.94 -14.59
CA PRO A 6 12.40 -58.18 -13.94
C PRO A 6 11.82 -56.85 -13.44
N ALA A 7 12.01 -56.56 -12.16
CA ALA A 7 11.74 -55.24 -11.61
C ALA A 7 12.81 -54.28 -12.13
N LEU A 8 12.44 -53.41 -13.07
CA LEU A 8 13.27 -52.27 -13.46
C LEU A 8 13.22 -51.25 -12.32
N ALA A 9 14.33 -51.12 -11.58
CA ALA A 9 14.54 -50.01 -10.67
C ALA A 9 14.61 -48.72 -11.50
N GLN A 10 13.60 -47.87 -11.40
CA GLN A 10 13.64 -46.53 -11.95
C GLN A 10 14.44 -45.65 -10.99
N THR A 11 15.65 -45.28 -11.37
CA THR A 11 16.39 -44.19 -10.74
C THR A 11 15.67 -42.89 -11.09
N THR A 12 14.97 -42.30 -10.13
CA THR A 12 14.49 -40.93 -10.23
C THR A 12 15.69 -39.98 -10.22
N PRO A 13 15.91 -39.16 -11.27
CA PRO A 13 16.92 -38.12 -11.19
C PRO A 13 16.49 -37.08 -10.15
N ALA A 14 17.45 -36.61 -9.35
CA ALA A 14 17.24 -35.47 -8.46
C ALA A 14 16.77 -34.25 -9.28
N PRO A 15 15.88 -33.41 -8.74
CA PRO A 15 15.45 -32.22 -9.45
C PRO A 15 16.68 -31.34 -9.71
N ALA A 16 16.86 -30.91 -10.96
CA ALA A 16 17.83 -29.89 -11.29
C ALA A 16 17.55 -28.66 -10.41
N ALA A 17 18.60 -28.09 -9.82
CA ALA A 17 18.51 -26.81 -9.14
C ALA A 17 17.82 -25.82 -10.08
N ALA A 18 16.81 -25.12 -9.58
CA ALA A 18 16.08 -24.13 -10.35
C ALA A 18 17.07 -23.05 -10.83
N GLU A 19 17.37 -23.05 -12.13
CA GLU A 19 17.98 -21.92 -12.82
C GLU A 19 16.95 -20.80 -12.85
N GLY A 20 16.96 -19.96 -11.83
CA GLY A 20 15.98 -18.89 -11.72
C GLY A 20 16.36 -17.94 -10.64
N PHE A 21 17.44 -17.18 -10.85
CA PHE A 21 17.67 -15.76 -10.54
C PHE A 21 19.11 -15.45 -11.00
N ALA A 22 19.33 -14.30 -11.66
CA ALA A 22 20.68 -13.88 -12.02
C ALA A 22 21.50 -13.69 -10.74
N GLN A 23 22.62 -14.39 -10.61
CA GLN A 23 23.58 -14.16 -9.52
C GLN A 23 24.51 -13.02 -9.94
N SER A 24 24.60 -11.99 -9.10
CA SER A 24 25.57 -10.92 -9.29
C SER A 24 26.95 -11.42 -8.84
N ASP A 25 27.89 -11.44 -9.79
CA ASP A 25 29.29 -11.78 -9.52
C ASP A 25 30.10 -10.51 -9.23
N ALA A 26 31.23 -10.63 -8.54
CA ALA A 26 32.10 -9.49 -8.18
C ALA A 26 32.65 -8.70 -9.39
N SER A 27 32.46 -9.18 -10.61
CA SER A 27 32.76 -8.47 -11.85
C SER A 27 31.66 -7.51 -12.32
N ASP A 28 30.49 -7.50 -11.68
CA ASP A 28 29.40 -6.59 -12.03
C ASP A 28 29.77 -5.14 -11.67
N PRO A 29 29.95 -4.24 -12.66
CA PRO A 29 30.28 -2.84 -12.40
C PRO A 29 29.18 -2.08 -11.66
N TYR A 30 27.98 -2.64 -11.56
CA TYR A 30 26.79 -2.05 -10.95
C TYR A 30 26.37 -2.71 -9.63
N LEU A 31 27.16 -3.64 -9.08
CA LEU A 31 26.84 -4.35 -7.83
C LEU A 31 26.42 -3.42 -6.67
N TRP A 32 27.03 -2.24 -6.59
CA TRP A 32 26.73 -1.21 -5.58
C TRP A 32 25.32 -0.60 -5.69
N LEU A 33 24.60 -0.81 -6.80
CA LEU A 33 23.18 -0.42 -6.92
C LEU A 33 22.25 -1.36 -6.12
N GLU A 34 22.73 -2.55 -5.73
CA GLU A 34 21.95 -3.48 -4.90
C GLU A 34 21.84 -3.00 -3.44
N GLU A 35 22.76 -2.14 -2.99
CA GLU A 35 22.64 -1.41 -1.72
C GLU A 35 21.62 -0.27 -1.90
N VAL A 36 20.33 -0.60 -1.96
CA VAL A 36 19.25 0.32 -2.36
C VAL A 36 19.10 1.58 -1.49
N GLU A 37 19.54 1.53 -0.23
CA GLU A 37 19.57 2.69 0.69
C GLU A 37 21.00 3.24 0.87
N GLY A 38 21.99 2.70 0.15
CA GLY A 38 23.39 3.11 0.22
C GLY A 38 23.65 4.49 -0.40
N GLU A 39 24.57 5.25 0.18
CA GLU A 39 24.86 6.64 -0.21
C GLU A 39 25.19 6.76 -1.71
N ARG A 40 26.03 5.86 -2.24
CA ARG A 40 26.41 5.85 -3.66
C ARG A 40 25.21 5.59 -4.57
N ALA A 41 24.37 4.60 -4.21
CA ALA A 41 23.13 4.27 -4.94
C ALA A 41 22.17 5.46 -4.97
N MET A 42 21.94 6.08 -3.82
CA MET A 42 21.03 7.22 -3.70
C MET A 42 21.53 8.47 -4.43
N GLU A 43 22.83 8.74 -4.43
CA GLU A 43 23.39 9.83 -5.24
C GLU A 43 23.21 9.57 -6.74
N TRP A 44 23.42 8.33 -7.19
CA TRP A 44 23.15 7.96 -8.57
C TRP A 44 21.67 8.15 -8.92
N VAL A 45 20.74 7.72 -8.06
CA VAL A 45 19.29 7.93 -8.24
C VAL A 45 18.98 9.42 -8.35
N ARG A 46 19.53 10.27 -7.46
CA ARG A 46 19.31 11.72 -7.48
C ARG A 46 19.74 12.33 -8.83
N VAL A 47 20.95 12.02 -9.30
CA VAL A 47 21.46 12.51 -10.59
C VAL A 47 20.57 12.08 -11.76
N HIS A 48 20.10 10.83 -11.76
CA HIS A 48 19.23 10.32 -12.83
C HIS A 48 17.81 10.89 -12.76
N ASN A 49 17.30 11.13 -11.55
CA ASN A 49 16.03 11.82 -11.33
C ASN A 49 16.11 13.26 -11.83
N GLU A 50 17.15 14.02 -11.49
CA GLU A 50 17.34 15.39 -11.97
C GLU A 50 17.36 15.47 -13.50
N ARG A 51 18.09 14.55 -14.15
CA ARG A 51 18.11 14.45 -15.62
C ARG A 51 16.72 14.17 -16.18
N SER A 52 16.02 13.18 -15.62
CA SER A 52 14.73 12.72 -16.17
C SER A 52 13.62 13.74 -15.91
N LEU A 53 13.56 14.30 -14.70
CA LEU A 53 12.64 15.38 -14.36
C LEU A 53 12.91 16.62 -15.22
N GLY A 54 14.17 16.99 -15.45
CA GLY A 54 14.50 18.10 -16.34
C GLY A 54 13.99 17.92 -17.77
N VAL A 55 14.05 16.69 -18.31
CA VAL A 55 13.48 16.37 -19.63
C VAL A 55 11.95 16.45 -19.61
N LEU A 56 11.30 15.85 -18.62
CA LEU A 56 9.83 15.78 -18.54
C LEU A 56 9.21 17.14 -18.24
N GLN A 57 9.71 17.84 -17.23
CA GLN A 57 9.23 19.16 -16.80
C GLN A 57 9.61 20.28 -17.77
N GLY A 58 10.65 20.08 -18.58
CA GLY A 58 11.02 20.99 -19.67
C GLY A 58 10.11 20.90 -20.89
N ASP A 59 9.26 19.87 -21.01
CA ASP A 59 8.27 19.77 -22.08
C ASP A 59 7.15 20.82 -21.87
N PRO A 60 6.84 21.68 -22.85
CA PRO A 60 5.79 22.70 -22.70
C PRO A 60 4.40 22.15 -22.35
N ARG A 61 4.16 20.85 -22.56
CA ARG A 61 2.90 20.18 -22.21
C ARG A 61 2.82 19.78 -20.74
N TYR A 62 3.95 19.71 -20.03
CA TYR A 62 4.01 19.16 -18.68
C TYR A 62 3.08 19.88 -17.71
N GLU A 63 3.19 21.20 -17.61
CA GLU A 63 2.40 22.01 -16.67
C GLU A 63 0.89 21.81 -16.85
N THR A 64 0.41 21.82 -18.09
CA THR A 64 -1.02 21.59 -18.37
C THR A 64 -1.44 20.19 -17.94
N LEU A 65 -0.70 19.15 -18.34
CA LEU A 65 -1.04 17.77 -18.00
C LEU A 65 -0.96 17.50 -16.50
N HIS A 66 0.04 18.08 -15.82
CA HIS A 66 0.20 17.98 -14.38
C HIS A 66 -0.99 18.61 -13.66
N ASN A 67 -1.36 19.84 -14.03
CA ASN A 67 -2.46 20.56 -13.38
C ASN A 67 -3.82 19.90 -13.64
N GLU A 68 -4.06 19.37 -14.84
CA GLU A 68 -5.26 18.60 -15.15
C GLU A 68 -5.33 17.29 -14.34
N ALA A 69 -4.22 16.55 -14.27
CA ALA A 69 -4.16 15.32 -13.48
C ALA A 69 -4.34 15.60 -11.98
N LEU A 70 -3.70 16.66 -11.47
CA LEU A 70 -3.81 17.09 -10.07
C LEU A 70 -5.26 17.45 -9.73
N ALA A 71 -5.92 18.26 -10.56
CA ALA A 71 -7.31 18.64 -10.36
C ALA A 71 -8.27 17.43 -10.34
N LEU A 72 -7.99 16.39 -11.13
CA LEU A 72 -8.77 15.16 -11.13
C LEU A 72 -8.52 14.30 -9.87
N VAL A 73 -7.25 14.14 -9.47
CA VAL A 73 -6.89 13.33 -8.30
C VAL A 73 -7.38 13.98 -7.00
N GLU A 74 -7.32 15.31 -6.91
CA GLU A 74 -7.78 16.10 -5.75
C GLU A 74 -9.29 16.38 -5.78
N SER A 75 -9.99 16.02 -6.86
CA SER A 75 -11.42 16.30 -7.02
C SER A 75 -12.27 15.68 -5.91
N ARG A 76 -13.16 16.50 -5.34
CA ARG A 76 -14.12 16.07 -4.33
C ARG A 76 -15.41 15.50 -4.91
N ASP A 77 -15.56 15.52 -6.23
CA ASP A 77 -16.76 15.05 -6.95
C ASP A 77 -16.77 13.53 -7.18
N ARG A 78 -15.68 12.84 -6.81
CA ARG A 78 -15.59 11.37 -6.93
C ARG A 78 -16.61 10.70 -6.02
N ILE A 79 -17.21 9.61 -6.50
CA ILE A 79 -18.18 8.82 -5.73
C ILE A 79 -17.44 8.13 -4.57
N PRO A 80 -17.80 8.37 -3.30
CA PRO A 80 -17.23 7.64 -2.17
C PRO A 80 -17.63 6.16 -2.26
N SER A 81 -16.66 5.26 -2.44
CA SER A 81 -16.95 3.82 -2.47
C SER A 81 -17.39 3.33 -1.09
N PRO A 82 -18.51 2.61 -0.95
CA PRO A 82 -19.02 2.16 0.35
C PRO A 82 -18.40 0.83 0.80
N GLY A 83 -17.94 0.78 2.04
CA GLY A 83 -17.68 -0.44 2.80
C GLY A 83 -18.82 -0.68 3.79
N PHE A 84 -19.62 -1.73 3.57
CA PHE A 84 -20.76 -2.03 4.42
C PHE A 84 -20.34 -2.81 5.67
N ASN A 85 -20.61 -2.27 6.84
CA ASN A 85 -20.42 -2.94 8.12
C ASN A 85 -21.69 -3.70 8.54
N ARG A 86 -21.57 -4.67 9.47
CA ARG A 86 -22.72 -5.47 9.92
C ARG A 86 -23.61 -4.71 10.88
N ASP A 87 -23.06 -3.72 11.59
CA ASP A 87 -23.80 -2.76 12.41
C ASP A 87 -24.68 -1.77 11.61
N GLY A 88 -24.61 -1.79 10.27
CA GLY A 88 -25.37 -0.93 9.37
C GLY A 88 -24.71 0.42 9.04
N THR A 89 -23.49 0.65 9.51
CA THR A 89 -22.68 1.81 9.13
C THR A 89 -21.97 1.60 7.79
N ILE A 90 -21.52 2.70 7.19
CA ILE A 90 -20.77 2.72 5.94
C ILE A 90 -19.41 3.35 6.19
N ASP A 91 -18.35 2.61 5.89
CA ASP A 91 -16.98 3.10 5.90
C ASP A 91 -16.52 3.48 4.51
N ASN A 92 -15.61 4.45 4.45
CA ASN A 92 -14.98 4.89 3.21
C ASN A 92 -13.55 5.33 3.50
N PHE A 93 -12.65 5.01 2.57
CA PHE A 93 -11.33 5.62 2.49
C PHE A 93 -11.37 6.77 1.47
N TRP A 94 -10.77 7.90 1.83
CA TRP A 94 -10.83 9.11 1.03
C TRP A 94 -9.48 9.85 1.01
N GLN A 95 -9.10 10.36 -0.15
CA GLN A 95 -7.91 11.19 -0.33
C GLN A 95 -8.23 12.43 -1.15
N ASP A 96 -7.83 13.61 -0.73
CA ASP A 96 -7.99 14.86 -1.49
C ASP A 96 -6.77 15.77 -1.26
N ALA A 97 -6.85 17.03 -1.69
CA ALA A 97 -5.78 18.00 -1.51
C ALA A 97 -5.43 18.21 -0.01
N GLU A 98 -6.42 18.07 0.86
CA GLU A 98 -6.25 18.20 2.31
C GLU A 98 -5.76 16.90 2.97
N HIS A 99 -6.23 15.74 2.49
CA HIS A 99 -5.88 14.42 3.01
C HIS A 99 -5.12 13.59 1.98
N VAL A 100 -3.84 13.91 1.78
CA VAL A 100 -2.99 13.31 0.74
C VAL A 100 -2.73 11.83 0.99
N ARG A 101 -2.44 11.41 2.24
CA ARG A 101 -2.35 9.98 2.63
C ARG A 101 -3.71 9.37 2.90
N GLY A 102 -4.67 10.24 3.18
CA GLY A 102 -6.08 9.92 3.23
C GLY A 102 -6.63 9.78 4.63
N ILE A 103 -7.93 9.56 4.68
CA ILE A 103 -8.71 9.36 5.89
C ILE A 103 -9.58 8.12 5.75
N TRP A 104 -9.69 7.37 6.85
CA TRP A 104 -10.79 6.45 7.06
C TRP A 104 -11.91 7.22 7.75
N ARG A 105 -13.09 7.22 7.13
CA ARG A 105 -14.29 7.92 7.62
C ARG A 105 -15.51 7.00 7.59
N ARG A 106 -16.47 7.29 8.46
CA ARG A 106 -17.71 6.52 8.66
C ARG A 106 -18.94 7.42 8.51
N THR A 107 -20.05 6.84 8.05
CA THR A 107 -21.37 7.47 8.04
C THR A 107 -22.48 6.44 8.26
N THR A 108 -23.73 6.88 8.38
CA THR A 108 -24.90 5.99 8.42
C THR A 108 -25.41 5.71 7.00
N LEU A 109 -26.09 4.57 6.81
CA LEU A 109 -26.72 4.26 5.52
C LEU A 109 -27.70 5.33 5.04
N ASP A 110 -28.48 5.92 5.95
CA ASP A 110 -29.43 6.98 5.62
C ASP A 110 -28.74 8.26 5.16
N SER A 111 -27.65 8.65 5.84
CA SER A 111 -26.86 9.82 5.43
C SER A 111 -26.14 9.58 4.10
N TYR A 112 -25.60 8.38 3.91
CA TYR A 112 -24.93 7.97 2.67
C TYR A 112 -25.83 8.07 1.42
N ARG A 113 -27.15 7.89 1.58
CA ARG A 113 -28.12 8.03 0.48
C ARG A 113 -28.41 9.47 0.07
N THR A 114 -27.94 10.45 0.83
CA THR A 114 -28.12 11.87 0.51
C THR A 114 -27.05 12.37 -0.47
N ALA A 115 -27.28 13.53 -1.09
CA ALA A 115 -26.29 14.16 -1.97
C ALA A 115 -25.03 14.62 -1.21
N THR A 116 -25.14 14.83 0.11
CA THR A 116 -24.05 15.31 0.97
C THR A 116 -24.00 14.49 2.25
N PRO A 117 -23.42 13.27 2.22
CA PRO A 117 -23.32 12.44 3.41
C PRO A 117 -22.52 13.13 4.52
N ALA A 118 -22.99 12.99 5.75
CA ALA A 118 -22.30 13.46 6.93
C ALA A 118 -21.25 12.41 7.33
N TRP A 119 -20.00 12.69 6.99
CA TRP A 119 -18.88 11.82 7.31
C TRP A 119 -18.23 12.20 8.63
N GLU A 120 -17.86 11.18 9.39
CA GLU A 120 -17.07 11.29 10.59
C GLU A 120 -15.71 10.66 10.37
N THR A 121 -14.64 11.41 10.59
CA THR A 121 -13.27 10.86 10.52
C THR A 121 -13.03 9.92 11.69
N ILE A 122 -12.64 8.69 11.36
CA ILE A 122 -12.26 7.64 12.30
C ILE A 122 -10.75 7.64 12.51
N LEU A 123 -9.98 7.73 11.43
CA LEU A 123 -8.52 7.83 11.47
C LEU A 123 -8.00 8.69 10.30
N ASP A 124 -7.09 9.61 10.61
CA ASP A 124 -6.38 10.43 9.64
C ASP A 124 -4.93 9.95 9.49
N PHE A 125 -4.57 9.49 8.29
CA PHE A 125 -3.27 8.90 8.03
C PHE A 125 -2.18 9.95 7.79
N ASP A 126 -2.55 11.18 7.42
CA ASP A 126 -1.62 12.32 7.35
C ASP A 126 -1.22 12.74 8.76
N ALA A 127 -2.20 12.88 9.67
CA ALA A 127 -1.95 13.17 11.07
C ALA A 127 -1.12 12.06 11.75
N LEU A 128 -1.44 10.79 11.49
CA LEU A 128 -0.69 9.65 12.01
C LEU A 128 0.77 9.67 11.53
N SER A 129 0.99 9.87 10.23
CA SER A 129 2.32 9.94 9.63
C SER A 129 3.16 11.08 10.22
N ALA A 130 2.55 12.25 10.42
CA ALA A 130 3.20 13.39 11.03
C ALA A 130 3.57 13.13 12.51
N ALA A 131 2.66 12.52 13.28
CA ALA A 131 2.88 12.23 14.70
C ALA A 131 3.99 11.20 14.93
N GLU A 132 4.10 10.20 14.05
CA GLU A 132 5.06 9.10 14.21
C GLU A 132 6.35 9.29 13.38
N GLY A 133 6.42 10.35 12.55
CA GLY A 133 7.58 10.60 11.68
C GLY A 133 7.80 9.50 10.64
N ALA A 134 6.73 8.81 10.24
CA ALA A 134 6.75 7.68 9.31
C ALA A 134 5.96 7.99 8.04
N ASN A 135 6.27 7.32 6.93
CA ASN A 135 5.54 7.52 5.68
C ASN A 135 4.43 6.48 5.54
N TRP A 136 3.42 6.53 6.40
CA TRP A 136 2.37 5.52 6.40
C TRP A 136 1.51 5.58 5.16
N VAL A 137 1.34 4.40 4.54
CA VAL A 137 0.40 4.16 3.46
C VAL A 137 -0.63 3.15 3.95
N TYR A 138 -1.90 3.52 3.91
CA TYR A 138 -3.02 2.66 4.29
C TYR A 138 -3.18 1.49 3.32
N LYS A 139 -3.30 0.27 3.87
CA LYS A 139 -3.44 -0.99 3.10
C LYS A 139 -4.77 -1.70 3.35
N GLY A 140 -5.66 -1.12 4.16
CA GLY A 140 -6.96 -1.69 4.48
C GLY A 140 -7.20 -1.82 5.98
N THR A 141 -8.44 -2.12 6.34
CA THR A 141 -8.85 -2.48 7.69
C THR A 141 -9.60 -3.80 7.67
N THR A 142 -9.55 -4.52 8.78
CA THR A 142 -10.42 -5.68 9.03
C THR A 142 -10.97 -5.57 10.44
N CYS A 143 -12.28 -5.43 10.56
CA CYS A 143 -12.94 -5.22 11.84
C CYS A 143 -13.56 -6.51 12.39
N LEU A 144 -13.53 -6.65 13.72
CA LEU A 144 -14.12 -7.75 14.45
C LEU A 144 -15.65 -7.65 14.44
N SER A 145 -16.30 -8.58 13.75
CA SER A 145 -17.75 -8.67 13.73
C SER A 145 -18.35 -9.19 15.05
N PRO A 146 -19.62 -8.84 15.36
CA PRO A 146 -20.53 -7.96 14.60
C PRO A 146 -20.51 -6.51 15.06
N GLY A 147 -19.64 -6.15 16.02
CA GLY A 147 -19.61 -4.79 16.56
C GLY A 147 -18.77 -3.82 15.75
N GLU A 148 -17.86 -4.34 14.91
CA GLU A 148 -16.92 -3.56 14.08
C GLU A 148 -16.17 -2.44 14.84
N ARG A 149 -16.08 -2.58 16.17
CA ARG A 149 -15.39 -1.67 17.09
C ARG A 149 -13.88 -1.85 17.00
N LEU A 150 -13.40 -3.06 17.30
CA LEU A 150 -11.97 -3.37 17.23
C LEU A 150 -11.61 -3.79 15.81
N CYS A 151 -10.59 -3.16 15.25
CA CYS A 151 -10.15 -3.37 13.89
C CYS A 151 -8.63 -3.53 13.83
N LEU A 152 -8.16 -4.38 12.91
CA LEU A 152 -6.78 -4.36 12.48
C LEU A 152 -6.63 -3.34 11.36
N VAL A 153 -5.79 -2.34 11.56
CA VAL A 153 -5.39 -1.36 10.56
C VAL A 153 -4.05 -1.79 9.97
N TYR A 154 -4.02 -1.93 8.66
CA TYR A 154 -2.83 -2.37 7.93
C TYR A 154 -2.12 -1.16 7.32
N LEU A 155 -0.85 -0.97 7.67
CA LEU A 155 -0.03 0.18 7.27
C LEU A 155 1.30 -0.30 6.69
N SER A 156 1.78 0.32 5.61
CA SER A 156 3.15 0.11 5.13
C SER A 156 3.95 1.40 5.22
N ASN A 157 5.17 1.35 5.75
CA ASN A 157 6.05 2.52 5.76
C ASN A 157 6.74 2.69 4.40
N GLY A 158 6.48 3.81 3.73
CA GLY A 158 7.05 4.12 2.42
C GLY A 158 6.43 3.36 1.25
N GLY A 159 5.26 2.74 1.44
CA GLY A 159 4.58 1.98 0.38
C GLY A 159 5.23 0.64 0.02
N LYS A 160 6.15 0.14 0.86
CA LYS A 160 6.79 -1.18 0.73
C LYS A 160 5.75 -2.31 0.80
N ASP A 161 6.13 -3.51 0.37
CA ASP A 161 5.26 -4.70 0.45
C ASP A 161 5.02 -5.14 1.90
N ALA A 162 6.00 -4.90 2.78
CA ALA A 162 5.87 -5.17 4.20
C ALA A 162 4.80 -4.27 4.82
N THR A 163 3.90 -4.91 5.58
CA THR A 163 2.76 -4.27 6.21
C THR A 163 2.76 -4.58 7.70
N GLU A 164 2.55 -3.56 8.52
CA GLU A 164 2.31 -3.63 9.95
C GLU A 164 0.80 -3.66 10.18
N ALA A 165 0.33 -4.62 10.98
CA ALA A 165 -1.04 -4.67 11.45
C ALA A 165 -1.09 -4.10 12.86
N ARG A 166 -2.00 -3.16 13.13
CA ARG A 166 -2.15 -2.52 14.44
C ARG A 166 -3.60 -2.56 14.88
N GLU A 167 -3.85 -2.98 16.11
CA GLU A 167 -5.18 -3.00 16.71
C GLU A 167 -5.66 -1.58 17.02
N PHE A 168 -6.86 -1.26 16.55
CA PHE A 168 -7.47 0.06 16.63
C PHE A 168 -8.92 -0.06 17.11
N ASP A 169 -9.30 0.78 18.06
CA ASP A 169 -10.66 0.89 18.56
C ASP A 169 -11.36 2.08 17.85
N SER A 170 -12.34 1.78 16.99
CA SER A 170 -13.04 2.77 16.17
C SER A 170 -14.03 3.64 16.95
N GLU A 171 -14.44 3.24 18.15
CA GLU A 171 -15.29 4.06 19.01
C GLU A 171 -14.47 5.14 19.71
N THR A 172 -13.32 4.74 20.29
CA THR A 172 -12.40 5.67 20.97
C THR A 172 -11.47 6.41 20.01
N ARG A 173 -11.35 5.93 18.77
CA ARG A 173 -10.49 6.45 17.69
C ARG A 173 -9.02 6.46 18.07
N SER A 174 -8.57 5.37 18.66
CA SER A 174 -7.20 5.22 19.12
C SER A 174 -6.68 3.81 18.86
N PHE A 175 -5.37 3.71 18.66
CA PHE A 175 -4.69 2.43 18.70
C PHE A 175 -4.73 1.88 20.13
N VAL A 176 -4.97 0.57 20.26
CA VAL A 176 -5.11 -0.10 21.54
C VAL A 176 -3.74 -0.27 22.19
N ASP A 177 -3.56 0.28 23.39
CA ASP A 177 -2.30 0.12 24.13
C ASP A 177 -2.09 -1.34 24.53
N GLY A 178 -0.90 -1.88 24.24
CA GLY A 178 -0.60 -3.30 24.39
C GLY A 178 -1.42 -4.23 23.49
N GLY A 179 -2.11 -3.69 22.47
CA GLY A 179 -2.77 -4.45 21.43
C GLY A 179 -1.78 -5.12 20.46
N PHE A 180 -2.32 -5.76 19.43
CA PHE A 180 -1.52 -6.38 18.36
C PHE A 180 -0.95 -5.34 17.40
#